data_AF-T0LIJ9-F1
#
_entry.id   AF-T0LIJ9-F1
#
_cell.length_a   1.000
_cell.length_b   1.000
_cell.length_c   1.000
_cell.angle_alpha   90.00
_cell.angle_beta   90.00
_cell.angle_gamma   90.00
#
_symmetry.space_group_name_H-M   'P 1'
#
loop_
_entity.id
_entity.type
_entity.pdbx_description
1 polymer ?
#
loop_
_entity_poly.entity_id
_entity_poly.type
_entity_poly.pdbx_seq_one_letter_code
_entity_poly.pdbx_strand_id
1 'polypeptide(L)'
;MIDTKAMEDKWKKYWFNNDTFKFKKGIKNYTIDTPPPTVSGKMHVGHAFSYPQQDFIARYKRMKGYNVLYPWGFDDNGLPTERFVEKERRVTIDNTPLKDYIKICKEVSKEAEKDLYKAWYDTGLSA
;
A
#
# COMPACT_ATOMS: atom_id res chain seq x y z
N MET A 1 17.12 -25.39 12.15
CA MET A 1 16.81 -23.95 12.32
C MET A 1 15.65 -23.62 11.38
N ILE A 2 14.66 -22.84 11.81
CA ILE A 2 13.50 -22.50 10.97
C ILE A 2 13.93 -21.38 10.02
N ASP A 3 13.77 -21.59 8.71
CA ASP A 3 13.94 -20.54 7.70
C ASP A 3 12.64 -19.73 7.60
N THR A 4 12.59 -18.63 8.35
CA THR A 4 11.41 -17.76 8.42
C THR A 4 11.13 -17.08 7.08
N LYS A 5 12.16 -16.71 6.33
CA LYS A 5 12.01 -16.03 5.03
C LYS A 5 11.37 -16.95 4.00
N ALA A 6 11.85 -18.19 3.90
CA ALA A 6 11.24 -19.18 3.01
C ALA A 6 9.78 -19.49 3.39
N MET A 7 9.47 -19.51 4.70
CA MET A 7 8.09 -19.71 5.18
C MET A 7 7.17 -18.53 4.85
N GLU A 8 7.61 -17.29 5.07
CA GLU A 8 6.84 -16.09 4.74
C GLU A 8 6.56 -16.01 3.23
N ASP A 9 7.58 -16.23 2.40
CA ASP A 9 7.44 -16.21 0.95
C ASP A 9 6.49 -17.29 0.44
N LYS A 10 6.51 -18.49 1.06
CA LYS A 10 5.55 -19.55 0.76
C LYS A 10 4.11 -19.10 1.03
N TRP A 11 3.83 -18.53 2.20
CA TRP A 11 2.48 -18.14 2.58
C TRP A 11 1.96 -16.91 1.82
N LYS A 12 2.80 -15.88 1.62
CA LYS A 12 2.44 -14.71 0.78
C LYS A 12 2.03 -15.14 -0.64
N LYS A 13 2.80 -16.04 -1.27
CA LYS A 13 2.48 -16.60 -2.60
C LYS A 13 1.18 -17.41 -2.58
N TYR A 14 1.01 -18.27 -1.57
CA TYR A 14 -0.20 -19.06 -1.42
C TYR A 14 -1.44 -18.16 -1.29
N TRP A 15 -1.40 -17.14 -0.42
CA TRP A 15 -2.54 -16.25 -0.21
C TRP A 15 -2.91 -15.46 -1.47
N PHE A 16 -1.90 -14.92 -2.16
CA PHE A 16 -2.07 -14.19 -3.41
C PHE A 16 -2.68 -15.08 -4.51
N ASN A 17 -2.08 -16.24 -4.78
CA ASN A 17 -2.51 -17.14 -5.86
C ASN A 17 -3.91 -17.71 -5.65
N ASN A 18 -4.36 -17.82 -4.39
CA ASN A 18 -5.67 -18.39 -4.04
C ASN A 18 -6.73 -17.32 -3.74
N ASP A 19 -6.45 -16.04 -3.97
CA ASP A 19 -7.39 -14.95 -3.65
C ASP A 19 -7.90 -15.04 -2.18
N THR A 20 -7.04 -15.46 -1.24
CA THR A 20 -7.46 -15.92 0.11
C THR A 20 -8.25 -14.87 0.89
N PHE A 21 -7.94 -13.59 0.67
CA PHE A 21 -8.56 -12.47 1.37
C PHE A 21 -9.56 -11.67 0.52
N LYS A 22 -9.81 -12.13 -0.71
CA LYS A 22 -10.67 -11.44 -1.67
C LYS A 22 -12.07 -11.22 -1.11
N PHE A 23 -12.48 -9.96 -1.10
CA PHE A 23 -13.83 -9.55 -0.72
C PHE A 23 -14.87 -10.14 -1.70
N LYS A 24 -15.96 -10.69 -1.18
CA LYS A 24 -17.08 -11.23 -1.98
C LYS A 24 -18.36 -10.48 -1.64
N LYS A 25 -19.12 -9.96 -2.61
CA LYS A 25 -20.39 -9.28 -2.29
C LYS A 25 -21.34 -10.26 -1.57
N GLY A 26 -21.89 -9.89 -0.41
CA GLY A 26 -22.72 -10.77 0.42
C GLY A 26 -23.08 -10.16 1.78
N ILE A 27 -23.69 -10.95 2.67
CA ILE A 27 -24.22 -10.47 3.96
C ILE A 27 -23.15 -10.60 5.06
N LYS A 28 -23.08 -9.58 5.92
CA LYS A 28 -22.17 -9.37 7.07
C LYS A 28 -20.78 -8.83 6.71
N ASN A 29 -20.78 -7.62 6.12
CA ASN A 29 -19.54 -6.91 5.77
C ASN A 29 -18.88 -6.26 6.99
N TYR A 30 -17.56 -6.17 6.93
CA TYR A 30 -16.75 -5.31 7.81
C TYR A 30 -15.73 -4.59 6.94
N THR A 31 -15.79 -3.26 6.90
CA THR A 31 -14.92 -2.46 6.05
C THR A 31 -13.87 -1.77 6.89
N ILE A 32 -12.64 -1.78 6.41
CA ILE A 32 -11.54 -1.01 6.97
C ILE A 32 -11.28 0.16 6.03
N ASP A 33 -11.26 1.36 6.60
CA ASP A 33 -10.81 2.56 5.90
C ASP A 33 -9.28 2.63 6.04
N THR A 34 -8.58 2.05 5.07
CA THR A 34 -7.12 1.95 5.11
C THR A 34 -6.53 3.32 4.81
N PRO A 35 -5.73 3.92 5.72
CA PRO A 35 -5.05 5.17 5.41
C PRO A 35 -4.03 4.91 4.29
N PRO A 36 -4.23 5.48 3.09
CA PRO A 36 -3.30 5.27 1.99
C PRO A 36 -1.98 5.96 2.32
N PRO A 37 -0.81 5.34 2.06
CA PRO A 37 0.45 6.03 2.21
C PRO A 37 0.55 7.12 1.15
N THR A 38 1.04 8.28 1.56
CA THR A 38 1.36 9.37 0.65
C THR A 38 2.59 9.01 -0.18
N VAL A 39 2.57 9.34 -1.47
CA VAL A 39 3.69 9.13 -2.40
C VAL A 39 4.77 10.19 -2.19
N SER A 40 5.45 10.12 -1.04
CA SER A 40 6.43 11.11 -0.60
C SER A 40 7.76 10.51 -0.11
N GLY A 41 7.96 9.21 -0.32
CA GLY A 41 9.16 8.49 0.10
C GLY A 41 8.92 7.00 0.27
N LYS A 42 9.65 6.39 1.21
CA LYS A 42 9.58 4.94 1.50
C LYS A 42 8.77 4.67 2.77
N MET A 43 8.20 3.47 2.86
CA MET A 43 7.60 3.02 4.11
C MET A 43 8.65 2.90 5.21
N HIS A 44 8.36 3.43 6.40
CA HIS A 44 9.17 3.29 7.61
C HIS A 44 8.46 2.48 8.72
N VAL A 45 9.13 2.28 9.85
CA VAL A 45 8.63 1.50 11.00
C VAL A 45 7.26 1.97 11.52
N GLY A 46 6.95 3.26 11.43
CA GLY A 46 5.60 3.76 11.78
C GLY A 46 4.47 3.10 10.97
N HIS A 47 4.66 2.82 9.68
CA HIS A 47 3.68 2.09 8.88
C HIS A 47 3.62 0.61 9.29
N ALA A 48 4.77 0.00 9.54
CA ALA A 48 4.85 -1.37 10.05
C ALA A 48 4.26 -1.51 11.45
N PHE A 49 4.12 -0.42 12.20
CA PHE A 49 3.44 -0.40 13.49
C PHE A 49 1.92 -0.23 13.33
N SER A 50 1.46 0.64 12.42
CA SER A 50 0.04 0.98 12.28
C SER A 50 -0.77 -0.06 11.50
N TYR A 51 -0.29 -0.51 10.33
CA TYR A 51 -1.07 -1.41 9.48
C TYR A 51 -1.36 -2.78 10.12
N PRO A 52 -0.43 -3.44 10.83
CA PRO A 52 -0.73 -4.72 11.48
C PRO A 52 -1.83 -4.64 12.53
N GLN A 53 -2.03 -3.48 13.18
CA GLN A 53 -3.13 -3.31 14.14
C GLN A 53 -4.49 -3.46 13.47
N GLN A 54 -4.65 -2.87 12.28
CA GLN A 54 -5.85 -3.02 11.47
C GLN A 54 -5.99 -4.46 10.95
N ASP A 55 -4.87 -5.08 10.56
CA ASP A 55 -4.86 -6.46 10.07
C ASP A 55 -5.26 -7.50 11.13
N PHE A 56 -4.84 -7.31 12.38
CA PHE A 56 -5.30 -8.18 13.48
C PHE A 56 -6.81 -8.16 13.61
N ILE A 57 -7.43 -6.98 13.47
CA ILE A 57 -8.88 -6.84 13.50
C ILE A 57 -9.50 -7.47 12.24
N ALA A 58 -8.90 -7.26 11.07
CA ALA A 58 -9.34 -7.87 9.80
C ALA A 58 -9.41 -9.40 9.93
N ARG A 59 -8.32 -10.03 10.34
CA ARG A 59 -8.22 -11.50 10.52
C ARG A 59 -9.21 -11.99 11.55
N TYR A 60 -9.31 -11.32 12.70
CA TYR A 60 -10.30 -11.65 13.72
C TYR A 60 -11.74 -11.60 13.17
N LYS A 61 -12.10 -10.55 12.43
CA LYS A 61 -13.43 -10.42 11.82
C LYS A 61 -13.69 -11.50 10.78
N ARG A 62 -12.70 -11.84 9.93
CA ARG A 62 -12.81 -12.98 8.98
C ARG A 62 -13.06 -14.29 9.73
N MET A 63 -12.32 -14.57 10.81
CA MET A 63 -12.53 -15.76 11.66
C MET A 63 -13.90 -15.79 12.35
N LYS A 64 -14.52 -14.63 12.58
CA LYS A 64 -15.91 -14.49 13.09
C LYS A 64 -16.98 -14.53 11.99
N GLY A 65 -16.60 -14.90 10.77
CA GLY A 65 -17.48 -15.05 9.61
C GLY A 65 -17.92 -13.72 8.97
N TYR A 66 -17.19 -12.62 9.23
CA TYR A 66 -17.41 -11.38 8.49
C TYR A 66 -16.70 -11.45 7.13
N ASN A 67 -17.34 -10.86 6.13
CA ASN A 67 -16.74 -10.60 4.84
C ASN A 67 -16.01 -9.25 4.90
N VAL A 68 -14.68 -9.30 5.03
CA VAL A 68 -13.87 -8.11 5.27
C VAL A 68 -13.43 -7.45 3.96
N LEU A 69 -13.76 -6.17 3.80
CA LEU A 69 -13.23 -5.29 2.77
C LEU A 69 -12.07 -4.49 3.37
N TYR A 70 -10.86 -4.75 2.91
CA TYR A 70 -9.65 -4.10 3.40
C TYR A 70 -8.85 -3.58 2.18
N PRO A 71 -9.26 -2.44 1.60
CA PRO A 71 -8.71 -1.96 0.33
C PRO A 71 -7.32 -1.36 0.53
N TRP A 72 -6.51 -1.39 -0.52
CA TRP A 72 -5.25 -0.66 -0.61
C TRP A 72 -5.33 0.43 -1.67
N GLY A 73 -4.64 1.54 -1.45
CA GLY A 73 -4.55 2.66 -2.38
C GLY A 73 -3.37 3.55 -2.03
N PHE A 74 -3.18 4.63 -2.78
CA PHE A 74 -2.11 5.61 -2.59
C PHE A 74 -2.71 7.00 -2.50
N ASP A 75 -2.07 7.88 -1.74
CA ASP A 75 -2.32 9.31 -1.79
C ASP A 75 -1.20 9.95 -2.62
N ASP A 76 -1.45 10.06 -3.92
CA ASP A 76 -0.49 10.45 -4.96
C ASP A 76 -0.62 11.92 -5.39
N ASN A 77 -1.34 12.73 -4.60
CA ASN A 77 -1.64 14.12 -4.93
C ASN A 77 -1.01 15.10 -3.94
N GLY A 78 -1.14 16.38 -4.26
CA GLY A 78 -0.81 17.48 -3.36
C GLY A 78 0.67 17.75 -3.17
N LEU A 79 0.94 18.74 -2.30
CA LEU A 79 2.27 19.29 -2.05
C LEU A 79 3.31 18.24 -1.61
N PRO A 80 3.00 17.24 -0.76
CA PRO A 80 4.00 16.26 -0.36
C PRO A 80 4.55 15.47 -1.56
N THR A 81 3.67 15.07 -2.49
CA THR A 81 4.04 14.34 -3.71
C THR A 81 4.82 15.25 -4.64
N GLU A 82 4.35 16.47 -4.87
CA GLU A 82 5.06 17.46 -5.68
C GLU A 82 6.48 17.72 -5.15
N ARG A 83 6.65 17.96 -3.85
CA ARG A 83 7.96 18.17 -3.23
C ARG A 83 8.86 16.95 -3.32
N PHE A 84 8.31 15.74 -3.31
CA PHE A 84 9.06 14.53 -3.55
C PHE A 84 9.56 14.47 -5.00
N VAL A 85 8.70 14.75 -5.97
CA VAL A 85 9.05 14.82 -7.40
C VAL A 85 10.14 15.85 -7.67
N GLU A 86 10.00 17.05 -7.10
CA GLU A 86 11.00 18.12 -7.24
C GLU A 86 12.38 17.67 -6.73
N LYS A 87 12.43 16.93 -5.62
CA LYS A 87 13.68 16.36 -5.08
C LYS A 87 14.26 15.26 -5.97
N GLU A 88 13.41 14.35 -6.44
CA GLU A 88 13.84 13.18 -7.25
C GLU A 88 14.31 13.57 -8.66
N ARG A 89 13.67 14.55 -9.28
CA ARG A 89 13.93 14.95 -10.67
C ARG A 89 14.61 16.30 -10.82
N ARG A 90 14.82 17.03 -9.71
CA ARG A 90 15.44 18.37 -9.67
C ARG A 90 14.73 19.38 -10.57
N VAL A 91 13.39 19.28 -10.62
CA VAL A 91 12.49 20.19 -11.32
C VAL A 91 11.66 20.99 -10.32
N THR A 92 11.10 22.11 -10.73
CA THR A 92 10.10 22.86 -9.96
C THR A 92 9.01 23.37 -10.90
N ILE A 93 7.87 23.80 -10.34
CA ILE A 93 6.81 24.41 -11.15
C ILE A 93 7.26 25.71 -11.83
N ASP A 94 8.22 26.43 -11.25
CA ASP A 94 8.73 27.69 -11.77
C ASP A 94 9.65 27.52 -12.99
N ASN A 95 10.40 26.41 -13.04
CA ASN A 95 11.41 26.16 -14.08
C ASN A 95 10.97 25.16 -15.16
N THR A 96 9.76 24.60 -15.03
CA THR A 96 9.25 23.54 -15.90
C THR A 96 7.84 23.92 -16.40
N PRO A 97 7.56 23.83 -17.70
CA PRO A 97 6.19 24.03 -18.19
C PRO A 97 5.19 23.12 -17.48
N LEU A 98 4.04 23.66 -17.07
CA LEU A 98 3.06 22.95 -16.24
C LEU A 98 2.69 21.56 -16.79
N LYS A 99 2.52 21.44 -18.12
CA LYS A 99 2.18 20.18 -18.77
C LYS A 99 3.26 19.12 -18.58
N ASP A 100 4.52 19.53 -18.66
CA ASP A 100 5.68 18.65 -18.49
C ASP A 100 5.87 18.31 -17.00
N TYR A 101 5.67 19.29 -16.11
CA TYR A 101 5.70 19.08 -14.67
C TYR A 101 4.67 18.03 -14.22
N ILE A 102 3.41 18.14 -14.66
CA ILE A 102 2.36 17.15 -14.37
C ILE A 102 2.74 15.77 -14.91
N LYS A 103 3.34 15.70 -16.10
CA LYS A 103 3.79 14.44 -16.69
C LYS A 103 4.88 13.80 -15.82
N ILE A 104 5.86 14.59 -15.40
CA ILE A 104 6.95 14.13 -14.53
C ILE A 104 6.39 13.66 -13.18
N CYS A 105 5.46 14.40 -12.56
CA CYS A 105 4.81 13.96 -11.32
C CYS A 105 4.17 12.58 -11.47
N LYS A 106 3.38 12.36 -12.54
CA LYS A 106 2.74 11.06 -12.78
C LYS A 106 3.74 9.92 -13.00
N GLU A 107 4.86 10.20 -13.66
CA GLU A 107 5.91 9.20 -13.90
C GLU A 107 6.61 8.81 -12.59
N VAL A 108 7.03 9.79 -11.81
CA VAL A 108 7.69 9.56 -10.51
C VAL A 108 6.74 8.91 -9.51
N SER A 109 5.48 9.33 -9.44
CA SER A 109 4.49 8.69 -8.55
C SER A 109 4.34 7.21 -8.86
N LYS A 110 4.20 6.84 -10.15
CA LYS A 110 4.11 5.44 -10.57
C LYS A 110 5.33 4.60 -10.22
N GLU A 111 6.52 5.20 -10.21
CA GLU A 111 7.74 4.51 -9.79
C GLU A 111 7.72 4.26 -8.28
N ALA A 112 7.42 5.30 -7.50
CA ALA A 112 7.36 5.22 -6.04
C ALA A 112 6.24 4.30 -5.52
N GLU A 113 5.08 4.28 -6.19
CA GLU A 113 3.97 3.37 -5.89
C GLU A 113 4.40 1.90 -5.92
N LYS A 114 5.30 1.49 -6.82
CA LYS A 114 5.80 0.11 -6.89
C LYS A 114 6.58 -0.27 -5.65
N ASP A 115 7.42 0.64 -5.17
CA ASP A 115 8.23 0.43 -3.96
C ASP A 115 7.34 0.40 -2.71
N LEU A 116 6.36 1.30 -2.63
CA LEU A 116 5.36 1.33 -1.56
C LEU A 116 4.52 0.05 -1.55
N TYR A 117 4.03 -0.38 -2.71
CA TYR A 117 3.27 -1.61 -2.85
C TYR A 117 4.08 -2.82 -2.42
N LYS A 118 5.35 -2.91 -2.87
CA LYS A 118 6.23 -4.01 -2.49
C LYS A 118 6.46 -4.05 -0.98
N ALA A 119 6.77 -2.91 -0.37
CA ALA A 119 6.98 -2.82 1.06
C ALA A 119 5.73 -3.23 1.84
N TRP A 120 4.55 -2.80 1.38
CA TRP A 120 3.27 -3.20 1.96
C TRP A 120 3.01 -4.70 1.79
N TYR A 121 3.18 -5.25 0.58
CA TYR A 121 3.00 -6.68 0.30
C TYR A 121 3.91 -7.55 1.19
N ASP A 122 5.16 -7.11 1.40
CA ASP A 122 6.12 -7.83 2.21
C ASP A 122 5.76 -7.87 3.71
N THR A 123 4.88 -6.99 4.19
CA THR A 123 4.35 -7.07 5.57
C THR A 123 3.33 -8.18 5.78
N GLY A 124 2.81 -8.80 4.71
CA GLY A 124 1.92 -9.97 4.81
C GLY A 124 0.51 -9.65 5.32
N LEU A 125 0.01 -8.44 5.10
CA LEU A 125 -1.35 -8.01 5.47
C LEU A 125 -2.42 -8.81 4.72
N SER A 126 -3.61 -8.93 5.32
CA SER A 126 -4.77 -9.71 4.82
C SER A 126 -5.80 -8.86 4.06
N ALA A 127 -5.28 -7.90 3.31
CA ALA A 127 -6.02 -6.97 2.47
C ALA A 127 -6.22 -7.51 1.05
#